data_AF-A0A917MGC0-F1
#
_entry.id   AF-A0A917MGC0-F1
#
_cell.length_a   1.000
_cell.length_b   1.000
_cell.length_c   1.000
_cell.angle_alpha   90.00
_cell.angle_beta   90.00
_cell.angle_gamma   90.00
#
_symmetry.space_group_name_H-M   'P 1'
#
loop_
_entity.id
_entity.type
_entity.pdbx_description
1 polymer ?
#
loop_
_entity_poly.entity_id
_entity_poly.type
_entity_poly.pdbx_seq_one_letter_code
_entity_poly.pdbx_strand_id
1 'polypeptide(L)'
;MFAENDKTFDQLLGLISLIAFIPFEAFCLWAFGTTPGKALYGTVVQKLGEARPEYSSAIRRAGSVYLNGWGLGIPIVSLFTLFSSYRSLKKEGAASWDKQLGWSVIHNHLSPLRWLLILGVWAFTAFVFVIINAT
;
A
#
# COMPACT_ATOMS: atom_id res chain seq x y z
N MET A 1 8.47 -33.74 7.69
CA MET A 1 7.73 -33.26 8.89
C MET A 1 8.29 -31.93 9.40
N PHE A 2 9.58 -31.81 9.76
CA PHE A 2 10.15 -30.52 10.21
C PHE A 2 10.11 -29.39 9.16
N ALA A 3 10.59 -29.64 7.94
CA ALA A 3 10.61 -28.63 6.86
C ALA A 3 9.22 -28.18 6.34
N GLU A 4 8.16 -28.94 6.65
CA GLU A 4 6.78 -28.60 6.26
C GLU A 4 6.14 -27.65 7.28
N ASN A 5 6.51 -27.81 8.56
CA ASN A 5 6.11 -26.90 9.64
C ASN A 5 6.69 -25.50 9.45
N ASP A 6 7.95 -25.41 8.99
CA ASP A 6 8.63 -24.12 8.75
C ASP A 6 7.95 -23.33 7.63
N LYS A 7 7.64 -23.98 6.50
CA LYS A 7 6.92 -23.33 5.38
C LYS A 7 5.53 -22.86 5.76
N THR A 8 4.81 -23.68 6.54
CA THR A 8 3.45 -23.34 6.99
C THR A 8 3.49 -22.15 7.96
N PHE A 9 4.49 -22.11 8.83
CA PHE A 9 4.72 -20.99 9.74
C PHE A 9 5.05 -19.70 8.98
N ASP A 10 5.93 -19.76 7.97
CA ASP A 10 6.25 -18.61 7.12
C ASP A 10 5.01 -18.07 6.37
N GLN A 11 4.17 -18.98 5.85
CA GLN A 11 2.91 -18.61 5.21
C GLN A 11 1.94 -17.93 6.19
N LEU A 12 1.84 -18.45 7.42
CA LEU A 12 1.02 -17.86 8.47
C LEU A 12 1.52 -16.47 8.85
N LEU A 13 2.83 -16.30 9.03
CA LEU A 13 3.46 -15.00 9.29
C LEU A 13 3.20 -14.00 8.17
N GLY A 14 3.26 -14.44 6.91
CA GLY A 14 2.91 -13.62 5.75
C GLY A 14 1.47 -13.13 5.80
N LEU A 15 0.52 -14.03 6.09
CA LEU A 15 -0.90 -13.69 6.20
C LEU A 15 -1.18 -12.74 7.37
N ILE A 16 -0.58 -12.99 8.53
CA ILE A 16 -0.68 -12.11 9.70
C ILE A 16 -0.13 -10.73 9.37
N SER A 17 1.01 -10.66 8.69
CA SER A 17 1.63 -9.39 8.29
C SER A 17 0.73 -8.59 7.35
N LEU A 18 0.07 -9.25 6.39
CA LEU A 18 -0.88 -8.62 5.47
C LEU A 18 -2.05 -7.97 6.21
N ILE A 19 -2.60 -8.67 7.21
CA ILE A 19 -3.71 -8.15 8.03
C ILE A 19 -3.22 -7.05 8.98
N ALA A 20 -2.06 -7.23 9.61
CA ALA A 20 -1.46 -6.27 10.54
C ALA A 20 -1.06 -4.96 9.86
N PHE A 21 -0.81 -4.98 8.56
CA PHE A 21 -0.50 -3.76 7.82
C PHE A 21 -1.71 -2.84 7.64
N ILE A 22 -2.94 -3.36 7.67
CA ILE A 22 -4.17 -2.56 7.54
C ILE A 22 -4.27 -1.48 8.64
N PRO A 23 -4.20 -1.81 9.95
CA PRO A 23 -4.24 -0.79 10.99
C PRO A 23 -3.00 0.11 10.97
N PHE A 24 -1.83 -0.40 10.58
CA PHE A 24 -0.63 0.42 10.43
C PHE A 24 -0.78 1.48 9.33
N GLU A 25 -1.28 1.09 8.16
CA GLU A 25 -1.59 2.02 7.07
C GLU A 25 -2.68 3.01 7.50
N ALA A 26 -3.76 2.53 8.13
CA ALA A 26 -4.82 3.39 8.64
C ALA A 26 -4.30 4.43 9.64
N PHE A 27 -3.37 4.04 10.53
CA PHE A 27 -2.75 4.94 11.49
C PHE A 27 -1.94 6.02 10.77
N CYS A 28 -1.13 5.64 9.77
CA CYS A 28 -0.37 6.59 8.97
C CYS A 28 -1.29 7.59 8.24
N LEU A 29 -2.37 7.10 7.63
CA LEU A 29 -3.35 7.95 6.94
C LEU A 29 -4.08 8.88 7.91
N TRP A 30 -4.47 8.40 9.08
CA TRP A 30 -5.13 9.20 10.11
C TRP A 30 -4.21 10.25 10.75
N ALA A 31 -2.92 9.93 10.94
CA ALA A 31 -1.95 10.81 11.58
C ALA A 31 -1.32 11.82 10.61
N PHE A 32 -1.00 11.38 9.39
CA PHE A 32 -0.18 12.14 8.44
C PHE A 32 -0.84 12.37 7.08
N GLY A 33 -1.99 11.76 6.80
CA GLY A 33 -2.60 11.78 5.47
C GLY A 33 -1.78 11.06 4.40
N THR A 34 -0.78 10.27 4.79
CA THR A 34 0.11 9.52 3.87
C THR A 34 0.77 8.36 4.60
N THR A 35 1.42 7.46 3.87
CA THR A 35 2.28 6.40 4.43
C THR A 35 3.75 6.69 4.09
N PRO A 36 4.76 6.14 4.80
CA PRO A 36 6.16 6.42 4.50
C PRO A 36 6.52 6.21 3.02
N GLY A 37 6.05 5.13 2.42
CA GLY A 37 6.22 4.87 0.99
C GLY A 37 5.53 5.89 0.09
N LYS A 38 4.26 6.24 0.37
CA LYS A 38 3.51 7.25 -0.40
C LYS A 38 4.13 8.64 -0.27
N ALA A 39 4.68 8.97 0.90
CA ALA A 39 5.35 10.24 1.17
C ALA A 39 6.61 10.41 0.31
N LEU A 40 7.37 9.34 0.08
CA LEU A 40 8.52 9.35 -0.85
C LEU A 40 8.09 9.78 -2.25
N TYR A 41 6.94 9.30 -2.71
CA TYR A 41 6.35 9.65 -4.01
C TYR A 41 5.44 10.89 -3.96
N GLY A 42 5.52 11.72 -2.92
CA GLY A 42 4.73 12.95 -2.80
C GLY A 42 3.22 12.75 -2.85
N THR A 43 2.75 11.55 -2.53
CA THR A 43 1.35 11.15 -2.59
C THR A 43 0.68 11.40 -1.25
N VAL A 44 -0.40 12.19 -1.28
CA VAL A 44 -1.21 12.53 -0.11
C VAL A 44 -2.62 11.99 -0.34
N VAL A 45 -3.21 11.44 0.71
CA VAL A 45 -4.53 10.83 0.71
C VAL A 45 -5.39 11.60 1.70
N GLN A 46 -6.45 12.23 1.20
CA GLN A 46 -7.33 13.07 1.99
C GLN A 46 -8.79 12.62 1.87
N LYS A 47 -9.53 12.78 2.96
CA LYS A 47 -10.97 12.53 2.98
C LYS A 47 -11.69 13.79 2.52
N LEU A 48 -12.65 13.64 1.61
CA LEU A 48 -13.38 14.78 1.08
C LEU A 48 -14.29 15.39 2.16
N GLY A 49 -14.22 16.70 2.33
CA GLY A 49 -15.05 17.45 3.28
C GLY A 49 -14.58 17.39 4.75
N GLU A 50 -13.50 16.68 5.04
CA GLU A 50 -12.97 16.54 6.40
C GLU A 50 -11.50 17.00 6.45
N ALA A 51 -11.16 17.89 7.38
CA ALA A 51 -9.77 18.30 7.60
C ALA A 51 -8.90 17.15 8.13
N ARG A 52 -9.51 16.24 8.90
CA ARG A 52 -8.89 15.01 9.39
C ARG A 52 -9.92 13.88 9.38
N PRO A 53 -9.62 12.74 8.74
CA PRO A 53 -10.53 11.60 8.72
C PRO A 53 -10.63 10.97 10.12
N GLU A 54 -11.77 10.36 10.42
CA GLU A 54 -11.85 9.39 11.51
C GLU A 54 -10.94 8.17 11.25
N TYR A 55 -10.35 7.61 12.32
CA TYR A 55 -9.53 6.41 12.21
C TYR A 55 -10.30 5.21 11.64
N SER A 56 -11.59 5.09 11.99
CA SER A 56 -12.52 4.10 11.44
C SER A 56 -12.63 4.19 9.91
N SER A 57 -12.72 5.41 9.37
CA SER A 57 -12.73 5.69 7.93
C SER A 57 -11.41 5.33 7.27
N ALA A 58 -10.28 5.57 7.94
CA ALA A 58 -8.96 5.18 7.44
C ALA A 58 -8.79 3.65 7.39
N ILE A 59 -9.28 2.91 8.40
CA ILE A 59 -9.30 1.44 8.38
C ILE A 59 -10.15 0.92 7.22
N ARG A 60 -11.37 1.47 7.03
CA ARG A 60 -12.25 1.06 5.93
C ARG A 60 -11.59 1.26 4.57
N ARG A 61 -10.90 2.39 4.37
CA ARG A 61 -10.13 2.66 3.15
C ARG A 61 -8.99 1.65 3.00
N ALA A 62 -8.16 1.47 4.03
CA ALA A 62 -7.04 0.53 3.98
C ALA A 62 -7.53 -0.89 3.67
N GLY A 63 -8.52 -1.42 4.40
CA GLY A 63 -9.10 -2.73 4.12
C GLY A 63 -9.64 -2.85 2.69
N SER A 64 -10.29 -1.80 2.18
CA SER A 64 -10.79 -1.80 0.79
C SER A 64 -9.65 -1.83 -0.25
N VAL A 65 -8.50 -1.21 0.03
CA VAL A 65 -7.31 -1.31 -0.85
C VAL A 65 -6.77 -2.74 -0.86
N TYR A 66 -6.72 -3.40 0.30
CA TYR A 66 -6.24 -4.78 0.41
C TYR A 66 -7.18 -5.79 -0.28
N LEU A 67 -8.48 -5.54 -0.22
CA LEU A 67 -9.50 -6.37 -0.87
C LEU A 67 -9.60 -6.09 -2.37
N ASN A 68 -9.90 -4.84 -2.74
CA ASN A 68 -10.26 -4.46 -4.11
C ASN A 68 -9.06 -4.05 -4.96
N GLY A 69 -7.91 -3.76 -4.33
CA GLY A 69 -6.66 -3.45 -5.00
C GLY A 69 -5.75 -4.68 -5.07
N TRP A 70 -5.39 -5.22 -3.91
CA TRP A 70 -4.44 -6.35 -3.82
C TRP A 70 -5.08 -7.74 -3.96
N GLY A 71 -6.41 -7.85 -3.96
CA GLY A 71 -7.08 -9.15 -4.08
C GLY A 71 -6.68 -10.14 -2.98
N LEU A 72 -6.46 -9.65 -1.75
CA LEU A 72 -5.93 -10.41 -0.61
C LEU A 72 -4.52 -11.01 -0.82
N GLY A 73 -3.79 -10.54 -1.82
CA GLY A 73 -2.47 -11.08 -2.17
C GLY A 73 -2.51 -12.39 -2.95
N ILE A 74 -3.70 -12.85 -3.39
CA ILE A 74 -3.83 -14.04 -4.24
C ILE A 74 -3.36 -13.67 -5.65
N PRO A 75 -2.32 -14.32 -6.23
CA PRO A 75 -1.64 -13.82 -7.43
C PRO A 75 -2.57 -13.49 -8.60
N ILE A 76 -3.42 -14.44 -9.03
CA ILE A 76 -4.31 -14.23 -10.19
C ILE A 76 -5.42 -13.20 -9.90
N VAL A 77 -5.96 -13.20 -8.67
CA VAL A 77 -6.98 -12.24 -8.25
C VAL A 77 -6.39 -10.83 -8.16
N SER A 78 -5.16 -10.70 -7.64
CA SER A 78 -4.43 -9.44 -7.54
C SER A 78 -4.22 -8.81 -8.91
N LEU A 79 -3.89 -9.60 -9.95
CA LEU A 79 -3.74 -9.08 -11.31
C LEU A 79 -5.05 -8.51 -11.86
N PHE A 80 -6.16 -9.22 -11.69
CA PHE A 80 -7.46 -8.76 -12.16
C PHE A 80 -7.93 -7.49 -11.42
N THR A 81 -7.79 -7.49 -10.09
CA THR A 81 -8.19 -6.37 -9.23
C THR A 81 -7.34 -5.12 -9.49
N LEU A 82 -6.03 -5.27 -9.63
CA LEU A 82 -5.13 -4.18 -10.03
C LEU A 82 -5.45 -3.66 -11.43
N PHE A 83 -5.71 -4.55 -12.39
CA PHE A 83 -6.08 -4.14 -13.75
C PHE A 83 -7.41 -3.37 -13.80
N SER A 84 -8.41 -3.85 -13.06
CA SER A 84 -9.69 -3.16 -12.89
C SER A 84 -9.51 -1.79 -12.24
N SER A 85 -8.69 -1.71 -11.19
CA SER A 85 -8.35 -0.46 -10.49
C SER A 85 -7.64 0.53 -11.40
N TYR A 86 -6.71 0.06 -12.23
CA TYR A 86 -6.01 0.88 -13.22
C TYR A 86 -6.98 1.46 -14.26
N ARG A 87 -7.91 0.63 -14.77
CA ARG A 87 -8.96 1.09 -15.69
C ARG A 87 -9.86 2.15 -15.05
N SER A 88 -10.28 1.94 -13.80
CA SER A 88 -11.08 2.91 -13.03
C SER A 88 -10.33 4.23 -12.86
N LEU A 89 -9.04 4.18 -12.49
CA LEU A 89 -8.21 5.37 -12.35
C LEU A 89 -8.05 6.13 -13.67
N LYS A 90 -7.84 5.43 -14.80
CA LYS A 90 -7.70 6.06 -16.12
C LYS A 90 -9.00 6.68 -16.64
N LYS A 91 -10.14 6.08 -16.32
CA LYS A 91 -11.46 6.54 -16.80
C LYS A 91 -12.08 7.61 -15.91
N GLU A 92 -11.94 7.46 -14.59
CA GLU A 92 -12.66 8.26 -13.59
C GLU A 92 -11.75 9.17 -12.76
N GLY A 93 -10.42 9.05 -12.90
CA GLY A 93 -9.45 9.84 -12.14
C GLY A 93 -9.27 9.39 -10.68
N ALA A 94 -9.98 8.35 -10.23
CA ALA A 94 -9.90 7.81 -8.88
C ALA A 94 -10.05 6.28 -8.90
N ALA A 95 -9.48 5.62 -7.89
CA ALA A 95 -9.75 4.20 -7.67
C ALA A 95 -11.16 3.99 -7.11
N SER A 96 -11.73 2.81 -7.33
CA SER A 96 -13.10 2.47 -6.93
C SER A 96 -13.36 2.66 -5.44
N TRP A 97 -12.42 2.23 -4.58
CA TRP A 97 -12.50 2.40 -3.13
C TRP A 97 -12.42 3.86 -2.70
N ASP A 98 -11.63 4.68 -3.39
CA ASP A 98 -11.49 6.11 -3.07
C ASP A 98 -12.79 6.84 -3.41
N LYS A 99 -13.37 6.56 -4.58
CA LYS A 99 -14.66 7.11 -4.98
C LYS A 99 -15.78 6.69 -4.03
N GLN A 100 -15.89 5.39 -3.74
CA GLN A 100 -16.96 4.84 -2.91
C GLN A 100 -16.91 5.38 -1.47
N LEU A 101 -15.71 5.56 -0.94
CA LEU A 101 -15.49 6.01 0.43
C LEU A 101 -15.27 7.52 0.55
N GLY A 102 -15.35 8.29 -0.53
CA GLY A 102 -15.17 9.74 -0.51
C GLY A 102 -13.76 10.19 -0.16
N TRP A 103 -12.74 9.52 -0.69
CA TRP A 103 -11.33 9.89 -0.57
C TRP A 103 -10.78 10.41 -1.90
N SER A 104 -9.75 11.26 -1.80
CA SER A 104 -9.02 11.79 -2.94
C SER A 104 -7.53 11.58 -2.73
N VAL A 105 -6.84 11.26 -3.81
CA VAL A 105 -5.39 11.05 -3.84
C VAL A 105 -4.78 12.19 -4.65
N ILE A 106 -3.87 12.93 -4.02
CA ILE A 106 -3.17 14.06 -4.62
C ILE A 106 -1.72 13.66 -4.82
N HIS A 107 -1.20 13.90 -6.02
CA HIS A 107 0.22 13.72 -6.34
C HIS A 107 0.91 15.07 -6.44
N ASN A 108 1.88 15.30 -5.56
CA ASN A 108 2.72 16.49 -5.61
C ASN A 108 3.92 16.28 -6.52
N HIS A 109 4.48 17.37 -7.04
CA HIS A 109 5.73 17.32 -7.79
C HIS A 109 6.88 16.76 -6.93
N LEU A 110 7.68 15.89 -7.55
CA LEU A 110 8.86 15.32 -6.91
C LEU A 110 10.05 16.26 -7.07
N SER A 111 10.58 16.76 -5.95
CA SER A 111 11.82 17.53 -5.96
C SER A 111 13.01 16.62 -6.33
N PRO A 112 14.11 17.17 -6.91
CA PRO A 112 15.30 16.38 -7.22
C PRO A 112 15.87 15.61 -6.01
N LEU A 113 15.76 16.17 -4.81
CA LEU A 113 16.15 15.48 -3.57
C LEU A 113 15.32 14.23 -3.31
N ARG A 114 13.99 14.27 -3.56
CA ARG A 114 13.13 13.08 -3.43
C ARG A 114 13.51 12.01 -4.44
N TRP A 115 13.91 12.38 -5.65
CA TRP A 115 14.43 11.42 -6.64
C TRP A 115 15.69 10.71 -6.15
N LEU A 116 16.65 11.45 -5.58
CA LEU A 116 17.85 10.84 -4.98
C LEU A 116 17.50 9.88 -3.83
N LEU A 117 16.54 10.26 -2.97
CA LEU A 117 16.07 9.38 -1.89
C LEU A 117 15.40 8.12 -2.42
N ILE A 118 14.53 8.22 -3.44
CA ILE A 118 13.90 7.07 -4.08
C ILE A 118 14.96 6.13 -4.64
N LEU A 119 15.94 6.66 -5.37
CA LEU A 119 17.04 5.86 -5.93
C LEU A 119 17.87 5.19 -4.82
N GLY A 120 18.19 5.91 -3.75
CA GLY A 120 18.90 5.37 -2.59
C GLY A 120 18.15 4.23 -1.92
N VAL A 121 16.83 4.37 -1.72
CA VAL A 121 15.98 3.31 -1.15
C VAL A 121 15.99 2.07 -2.04
N TRP A 122 15.82 2.22 -3.36
CA TRP A 122 15.85 1.10 -4.30
C TRP A 122 17.23 0.44 -4.42
N ALA A 123 18.30 1.21 -4.38
CA ALA A 123 19.66 0.66 -4.37
C ALA A 123 19.92 -0.13 -3.08
N PHE A 124 19.45 0.37 -1.94
CA PHE A 124 19.57 -0.32 -0.66
C PHE A 124 18.76 -1.62 -0.62
N THR A 125 17.51 -1.61 -1.10
CA THR A 125 16.70 -2.84 -1.14
C THR A 125 17.30 -3.89 -2.08
N ALA A 126 17.81 -3.47 -3.25
CA ALA A 126 18.53 -4.37 -4.15
C ALA A 126 19.81 -4.93 -3.51
N PHE A 127 20.58 -4.10 -2.81
CA PHE A 127 21.78 -4.52 -2.10
C PHE A 127 21.47 -5.57 -1.02
N VAL A 128 20.48 -5.31 -0.15
CA VAL A 128 20.04 -6.27 0.88
C VAL A 128 19.57 -7.58 0.24
N PHE A 129 18.80 -7.51 -0.84
CA PHE A 129 18.35 -8.69 -1.57
C PHE A 129 19.53 -9.52 -2.09
N VAL A 130 20.56 -8.88 -2.67
CA VAL A 130 21.77 -9.57 -3.12
C VAL A 130 22.49 -10.26 -1.96
N ILE A 131 22.67 -9.57 -0.83
CA ILE A 131 23.34 -10.15 0.35
C ILE A 131 22.60 -11.38 0.88
N ILE A 132 21.26 -11.33 0.97
CA ILE A 132 20.43 -12.44 1.42
C ILE A 132 20.54 -13.65 0.47
N ASN A 133 20.64 -13.44 -0.85
CA ASN A 133 20.76 -14.53 -1.82
C ASN A 133 22.19 -15.00 -2.05
N ALA A 134 23.19 -14.25 -1.58
CA ALA A 134 24.61 -14.61 -1.65
C ALA A 134 25.11 -15.36 -0.39
N THR A 135 24.30 -15.39 0.67
CA THR A 135 24.55 -16.10 1.94
C THR A 135 23.80 -17.42 1.94
#